data_AF-A0A8C7WUE5-F1
#
_entry.id   AF-A0A8C7WUE5-F1
#
_cell.length_a   1.000
_cell.length_b   1.000
_cell.length_c   1.000
_cell.angle_alpha   90.00
_cell.angle_beta   90.00
_cell.angle_gamma   90.00
#
_symmetry.space_group_name_H-M   'P 1'
#
loop_
_entity.id
_entity.type
_entity.pdbx_description
1 polymer ?
#
loop_
_entity_poly.entity_id
_entity_poly.type
_entity_poly.pdbx_seq_one_letter_code
_entity_poly.pdbx_strand_id
1 'polypeptide(L)'
;MELKVWVDGAVRVVCGLSEETSCQDVVIALAQAIGQTGRYVLIQRLRDTERQLLATERPLESLAKLGQHGGEVQFFLRRTGPSSSDGCSSKNDKTAPNSLPKHPEPEPLKRNQPKKALTFNLGPSTSPKSTPKQVSRSPRDSPEQRSSPSPHPESPHGTKPGHSPSVRPSKNEDELAFEKYWEDELQSEVEKDQEMRHKLGQLQAKLDDCGRQLHELSVRSAQLEKEVQQESQAKDKSHGPQDTVEAVKAKLRSQEKRVIELGEQLSETEKALGKAESVLQAKNEEVEELNKELRQCNLQQFIQQTGVLPSQARSDLQEQLELTHFLQDSLQDGNVETTAVFSRNAAKSTLSQKISVFISQVRV
;
A
#
# COMPACT_ATOMS: atom_id res chain seq x y z
N MET A 1 -1.89 22.26 -45.20
CA MET A 1 -0.61 21.86 -44.56
C MET A 1 -0.53 20.33 -44.52
N GLU A 2 0.59 19.78 -44.05
CA GLU A 2 0.75 18.34 -43.76
C GLU A 2 1.22 18.11 -42.32
N LEU A 3 0.95 16.93 -41.76
CA LEU A 3 1.40 16.53 -40.42
C LEU A 3 1.98 15.11 -40.46
N LYS A 4 3.16 14.92 -39.87
CA LYS A 4 3.85 13.62 -39.77
C LYS A 4 3.52 12.98 -38.43
N VAL A 5 2.88 11.81 -38.47
CA VAL A 5 2.41 11.09 -37.28
C VAL A 5 2.89 9.63 -37.33
N TRP A 6 3.58 9.19 -36.29
CA TRP A 6 3.92 7.79 -36.09
C TRP A 6 2.69 6.97 -35.67
N VAL A 7 2.43 5.87 -36.36
CA VAL A 7 1.35 4.91 -36.08
C VAL A 7 1.89 3.50 -36.23
N ASP A 8 1.74 2.66 -35.19
CA ASP A 8 2.20 1.26 -35.16
C ASP A 8 3.66 1.06 -35.64
N GLY A 9 4.54 2.00 -35.30
CA GLY A 9 5.98 1.97 -35.65
C GLY A 9 6.34 2.55 -37.03
N ALA A 10 5.37 3.02 -37.82
CA ALA A 10 5.60 3.63 -39.13
C ALA A 10 5.17 5.11 -39.17
N VAL A 11 5.93 5.96 -39.87
CA VAL A 11 5.52 7.36 -40.13
C VAL A 11 4.43 7.38 -41.20
N ARG A 12 3.32 8.05 -40.90
CA ARG A 12 2.25 8.39 -41.85
C ARG A 12 2.16 9.91 -42.00
N VAL A 13 1.75 10.37 -43.18
CA VAL A 13 1.53 11.80 -43.47
C VAL A 13 0.03 12.04 -43.60
N VAL A 14 -0.49 12.99 -42.83
CA VAL A 14 -1.86 13.49 -42.97
C VAL A 14 -1.82 14.80 -43.74
N CYS A 15 -2.29 14.78 -44.98
CA CYS A 15 -2.33 15.94 -45.88
C CYS A 15 -3.68 16.68 -45.81
N GLY A 16 -3.74 17.88 -46.37
CA GLY A 16 -4.99 18.66 -46.46
C GLY A 16 -5.40 19.42 -45.18
N LEU A 17 -4.57 19.40 -44.14
CA LEU A 17 -4.89 19.99 -42.84
C LEU A 17 -4.89 21.52 -42.85
N SER A 18 -5.82 22.13 -42.13
CA SER A 18 -5.91 23.57 -41.82
C SER A 18 -5.63 23.84 -40.34
N GLU A 19 -5.31 25.09 -40.00
CA GLU A 19 -5.13 25.51 -38.59
C GLU A 19 -6.38 25.26 -37.74
N GLU A 20 -7.57 25.28 -38.35
CA GLU A 20 -8.85 24.99 -37.70
C GLU A 20 -9.05 23.51 -37.33
N THR A 21 -8.35 22.59 -38.00
CA THR A 21 -8.58 21.13 -37.92
C THR A 21 -8.26 20.58 -36.54
N SER A 22 -9.19 19.84 -35.91
CA SER A 22 -9.00 19.34 -34.55
C SER A 22 -8.13 18.08 -34.49
N CYS A 23 -7.56 17.79 -33.31
CA CYS A 23 -6.89 16.53 -33.04
C CYS A 23 -7.86 15.34 -33.17
N GLN A 24 -9.15 15.52 -32.85
CA GLN A 24 -10.17 14.51 -33.09
C GLN A 24 -10.29 14.15 -34.58
N ASP A 25 -10.31 15.13 -35.48
CA ASP A 25 -10.42 14.88 -36.93
C ASP A 25 -9.19 14.11 -37.45
N VAL A 26 -7.99 14.52 -37.02
CA VAL A 26 -6.72 13.84 -37.36
C VAL A 26 -6.69 12.41 -36.82
N VAL A 27 -7.15 12.20 -35.58
CA VAL A 27 -7.26 10.87 -34.96
C VAL A 27 -8.26 9.99 -35.70
N ILE A 28 -9.42 10.52 -36.08
CA ILE A 28 -10.45 9.79 -36.84
C ILE A 28 -9.92 9.40 -38.23
N ALA A 29 -9.33 10.34 -38.96
CA ALA A 29 -8.78 10.09 -40.29
C ALA A 29 -7.67 9.01 -40.26
N LEU A 30 -6.76 9.07 -39.27
CA LEU A 30 -5.74 8.04 -39.09
C LEU A 30 -6.34 6.69 -38.69
N ALA A 31 -7.28 6.65 -37.74
CA ALA A 31 -7.93 5.41 -37.29
C ALA A 31 -8.71 4.72 -38.43
N GLN A 32 -9.37 5.49 -39.29
CA GLN A 32 -10.02 5.01 -40.50
C GLN A 32 -9.00 4.49 -41.52
N ALA A 33 -7.91 5.23 -41.77
CA ALA A 33 -6.85 4.85 -42.71
C ALA A 33 -6.00 3.63 -42.28
N ILE A 34 -6.07 3.21 -41.02
CA ILE A 34 -5.50 1.94 -40.52
C ILE A 34 -6.55 0.83 -40.36
N GLY A 35 -7.84 1.12 -40.60
CA GLY A 35 -8.94 0.16 -40.44
C GLY A 35 -9.25 -0.26 -38.99
N GLN A 36 -8.64 0.38 -37.99
CA GLN A 36 -8.79 0.03 -36.57
C GLN A 36 -9.63 1.08 -35.84
N THR A 37 -10.90 0.79 -35.56
CA THR A 37 -11.77 1.66 -34.74
C THR A 37 -11.46 1.52 -33.25
N GLY A 38 -11.66 2.57 -32.45
CA GLY A 38 -11.44 2.52 -31.00
C GLY A 38 -11.11 3.87 -30.38
N ARG A 39 -10.69 3.87 -29.12
CA ARG A 39 -10.18 5.06 -28.42
C ARG A 39 -8.68 5.23 -28.69
N TYR A 40 -8.30 6.43 -29.08
CA TYR A 40 -6.93 6.84 -29.34
C TYR A 40 -6.65 8.22 -28.72
N VAL A 41 -5.38 8.53 -28.50
CA VAL A 41 -4.88 9.87 -28.19
C VAL A 41 -3.77 10.23 -29.18
N LEU A 42 -3.70 11.50 -29.56
CA LEU A 42 -2.58 12.06 -30.31
C LEU A 42 -1.57 12.61 -29.29
N ILE A 43 -0.33 12.13 -29.33
CA ILE A 43 0.74 12.53 -28.43
C ILE A 43 1.72 13.40 -29.21
N GLN A 44 2.03 14.57 -28.68
CA GLN A 44 3.06 15.47 -29.16
C GLN A 44 4.32 15.29 -28.31
N ARG A 45 5.42 14.84 -28.91
CA ARG A 45 6.72 14.68 -28.26
C ARG A 45 7.70 15.76 -28.72
N LEU A 46 8.40 16.36 -27.76
CA LEU A 46 9.52 17.26 -27.99
C LEU A 46 10.68 16.80 -27.10
N ARG A 47 11.74 16.25 -27.71
CA ARG A 47 12.87 15.60 -27.01
C ARG A 47 12.37 14.51 -26.04
N ASP A 48 12.52 14.73 -24.74
CA ASP A 48 12.13 13.81 -23.67
C ASP A 48 10.76 14.14 -23.03
N THR A 49 10.11 15.22 -23.48
CA THR A 49 8.78 15.64 -23.01
C THR A 49 7.68 15.13 -23.94
N GLU A 50 6.74 14.35 -23.41
CA GLU A 50 5.53 13.90 -24.11
C GLU A 50 4.28 14.59 -23.54
N ARG A 51 3.45 15.17 -24.42
CA ARG A 51 2.17 15.80 -24.10
C ARG A 51 1.05 15.12 -24.87
N GLN A 52 0.02 14.62 -24.19
CA GLN A 52 -1.20 14.17 -24.87
C GLN A 52 -2.01 15.41 -25.28
N LEU A 53 -2.49 15.44 -26.53
CA LEU A 53 -3.36 16.49 -27.04
C LEU A 53 -4.82 16.15 -26.76
N LEU A 54 -5.62 17.18 -26.43
CA LEU A 54 -7.06 17.03 -26.22
C LEU A 54 -7.79 16.94 -27.57
N ALA A 55 -8.95 16.28 -27.59
CA ALA A 55 -9.78 16.12 -28.79
C ALA A 55 -10.08 17.46 -29.50
N THR A 56 -10.29 18.53 -28.73
CA THR A 56 -10.61 19.90 -29.16
C THR A 56 -9.39 20.77 -29.49
N GLU A 57 -8.17 20.33 -29.19
CA GLU A 57 -6.95 21.07 -29.54
C GLU A 57 -6.64 20.94 -31.04
N ARG A 58 -5.87 21.88 -31.58
CA ARG A 58 -5.42 21.87 -32.98
C ARG A 58 -3.94 21.49 -33.04
N PRO A 59 -3.54 20.44 -33.77
CA PRO A 59 -2.15 19.97 -33.75
C PRO A 59 -1.22 20.94 -34.47
N LEU A 60 -1.70 21.67 -35.49
CA LEU A 60 -0.94 22.71 -36.18
C LEU A 60 -0.79 23.98 -35.33
N GLU A 61 -1.83 24.38 -34.59
CA GLU A 61 -1.75 25.47 -33.61
C GLU A 61 -0.79 25.11 -32.46
N SER A 62 -0.85 23.85 -31.99
CA SER A 62 0.06 23.33 -30.95
C SER A 62 1.51 23.27 -31.42
N LEU A 63 1.74 22.98 -32.71
CA LEU A 63 3.06 23.03 -33.35
C LEU A 63 3.56 24.48 -33.49
N ALA A 64 2.71 25.40 -33.93
CA ALA A 64 3.05 26.82 -34.09
C ALA A 64 3.45 27.48 -32.75
N LYS A 65 2.77 27.11 -31.65
CA LYS A 65 3.09 27.55 -30.28
C LYS A 65 4.49 27.15 -29.79
N LEU A 66 5.18 26.21 -30.46
CA LEU A 66 6.55 25.80 -30.14
C LEU A 66 7.61 26.57 -30.94
N GLY A 67 7.20 27.42 -31.90
CA GLY A 67 8.06 28.32 -32.65
C GLY A 67 9.28 27.61 -33.26
N GLN A 68 10.48 28.08 -32.92
CA GLN A 68 11.75 27.52 -33.39
C GLN A 68 11.94 26.02 -33.12
N HIS A 69 11.27 25.46 -32.09
CA HIS A 69 11.38 24.05 -31.74
C HIS A 69 10.44 23.15 -32.54
N GLY A 70 9.54 23.70 -33.36
CA GLY A 70 8.57 22.93 -34.15
C GLY A 70 9.20 21.86 -35.06
N GLY A 71 10.42 22.09 -35.56
CA GLY A 71 11.16 21.12 -36.38
C GLY A 71 11.64 19.87 -35.63
N GLU A 72 11.68 19.90 -34.29
CA GLU A 72 12.07 18.77 -33.43
C GLU A 72 10.85 17.94 -32.95
N VAL A 73 9.63 18.40 -33.26
CA VAL A 73 8.38 17.81 -32.73
C VAL A 73 7.98 16.58 -33.51
N GLN A 74 7.60 15.53 -32.80
CA GLN A 74 7.10 14.28 -33.37
C GLN A 74 5.72 13.97 -32.80
N PHE A 75 4.76 13.64 -33.68
CA PHE A 75 3.43 13.21 -33.26
C PHE A 75 3.31 11.70 -33.30
N PHE A 76 2.61 11.11 -32.33
CA PHE A 76 2.38 9.67 -32.21
C PHE A 76 0.89 9.41 -31.97
N LEU A 77 0.29 8.49 -32.72
CA LEU A 77 -1.06 7.99 -32.42
C LEU A 77 -0.94 6.80 -31.46
N ARG A 78 -1.50 6.92 -30.25
CA ARG A 78 -1.51 5.84 -29.26
C ARG A 78 -2.93 5.37 -28.99
N ARG A 79 -3.13 4.05 -29.00
CA ARG A 79 -4.42 3.41 -28.65
C ARG A 79 -4.60 3.34 -27.13
N THR A 80 -5.83 3.59 -26.65
CA THR A 80 -6.16 3.72 -25.22
C THR A 80 -7.42 2.96 -24.80
N GLY A 81 -8.06 2.21 -25.70
CA GLY A 81 -9.21 1.36 -25.40
C GLY A 81 -9.18 0.02 -26.16
N PRO A 82 -10.02 -0.95 -25.75
CA PRO A 82 -10.08 -2.28 -26.37
C PRO A 82 -10.51 -2.23 -27.84
N SER A 83 -10.11 -3.26 -28.60
CA SER A 83 -10.34 -3.34 -30.04
C SER A 83 -11.69 -3.99 -30.37
N SER A 84 -12.68 -3.20 -30.79
CA SER A 84 -13.93 -3.72 -31.36
C SER A 84 -13.74 -4.16 -32.81
N SER A 85 -12.85 -5.13 -33.05
CA SER A 85 -12.45 -5.58 -34.39
C SER A 85 -12.03 -7.06 -34.43
N ASP A 86 -12.88 -7.96 -33.92
CA ASP A 86 -12.78 -9.38 -34.27
C ASP A 86 -13.15 -9.57 -35.75
N GLY A 87 -12.20 -10.06 -36.54
CA GLY A 87 -12.26 -9.92 -38.01
C GLY A 87 -11.35 -10.86 -38.80
N CYS A 88 -11.31 -12.14 -38.43
CA CYS A 88 -10.50 -13.20 -39.05
C CYS A 88 -8.97 -13.05 -38.76
N SER A 89 -8.27 -14.06 -38.26
CA SER A 89 -8.32 -15.45 -38.73
C SER A 89 -8.19 -16.54 -37.64
N SER A 90 -8.75 -17.71 -37.98
CA SER A 90 -8.35 -19.04 -37.48
C SER A 90 -8.52 -19.35 -35.98
N LYS A 91 -9.78 -19.65 -35.63
CA LYS A 91 -10.23 -20.72 -34.71
C LYS A 91 -9.12 -21.57 -34.04
N ASN A 92 -9.13 -21.61 -32.71
CA ASN A 92 -9.33 -22.89 -32.02
C ASN A 92 -9.94 -22.69 -30.61
N ASP A 93 -10.37 -23.78 -29.99
CA ASP A 93 -11.45 -23.76 -28.98
C ASP A 93 -10.97 -23.71 -27.50
N LYS A 94 -11.81 -23.08 -26.67
CA LYS A 94 -12.00 -23.27 -25.21
C LYS A 94 -10.99 -22.80 -24.13
N THR A 95 -11.60 -22.15 -23.12
CA THR A 95 -11.26 -22.06 -21.68
C THR A 95 -9.96 -21.39 -21.20
N ALA A 96 -10.15 -20.17 -20.67
CA ALA A 96 -9.49 -19.68 -19.46
C ALA A 96 -9.89 -20.53 -18.21
N PRO A 97 -9.20 -20.47 -17.03
CA PRO A 97 -8.36 -19.34 -16.59
C PRO A 97 -7.02 -19.66 -15.89
N ASN A 98 -6.26 -18.57 -15.68
CA ASN A 98 -5.18 -18.37 -14.70
C ASN A 98 -3.81 -19.05 -14.88
N SER A 99 -2.83 -18.37 -14.26
CA SER A 99 -1.44 -18.75 -13.99
C SER A 99 -0.37 -18.49 -15.06
N LEU A 100 0.85 -18.30 -14.54
CA LEU A 100 2.03 -17.61 -15.08
C LEU A 100 2.54 -18.13 -16.43
N PRO A 101 3.10 -17.26 -17.31
CA PRO A 101 3.97 -17.67 -18.41
C PRO A 101 5.25 -18.32 -17.86
N LYS A 102 5.31 -19.66 -17.88
CA LYS A 102 6.53 -20.42 -17.62
C LYS A 102 7.21 -20.74 -18.95
N HIS A 103 8.53 -20.61 -18.98
CA HIS A 103 9.38 -20.70 -20.18
C HIS A 103 9.24 -22.04 -20.95
N PRO A 104 8.98 -22.02 -22.27
CA PRO A 104 9.16 -23.17 -23.14
C PRO A 104 10.60 -23.27 -23.65
N GLU A 105 11.30 -24.31 -23.20
CA GLU A 105 12.63 -24.70 -23.67
C GLU A 105 12.53 -25.51 -24.97
N PRO A 106 13.54 -25.39 -25.87
CA PRO A 106 14.11 -26.62 -26.42
C PRO A 106 15.66 -26.61 -26.50
N GLU A 107 16.28 -27.48 -25.71
CA GLU A 107 17.65 -27.95 -25.87
C GLU A 107 17.81 -28.93 -27.06
N PRO A 108 19.04 -29.37 -27.45
CA PRO A 108 20.33 -28.66 -27.41
C PRO A 108 21.13 -28.85 -28.74
N LEU A 109 22.37 -28.34 -28.82
CA LEU A 109 23.60 -29.15 -29.09
C LEU A 109 24.88 -28.34 -29.48
N LYS A 110 26.04 -28.88 -29.08
CA LYS A 110 27.43 -28.61 -29.56
C LYS A 110 28.14 -27.30 -29.19
N ARG A 111 28.40 -27.12 -27.89
CA ARG A 111 29.78 -27.06 -27.30
C ARG A 111 30.94 -26.71 -28.26
N ASN A 112 31.65 -25.59 -28.01
CA ASN A 112 33.13 -25.51 -28.14
C ASN A 112 33.78 -24.24 -27.54
N GLN A 113 34.23 -24.34 -26.28
CA GLN A 113 35.35 -23.64 -25.59
C GLN A 113 35.48 -22.07 -25.61
N PRO A 114 36.01 -21.44 -24.53
CA PRO A 114 35.90 -20.00 -24.31
C PRO A 114 37.06 -19.16 -24.86
N LYS A 115 36.81 -17.85 -25.07
CA LYS A 115 37.84 -16.80 -25.14
C LYS A 115 37.68 -15.83 -23.98
N LYS A 116 38.81 -15.48 -23.36
CA LYS A 116 38.93 -14.98 -21.98
C LYS A 116 38.55 -13.51 -21.81
N ALA A 117 38.30 -13.13 -20.56
CA ALA A 117 37.99 -11.77 -20.12
C ALA A 117 39.02 -10.72 -20.56
N LEU A 118 38.53 -9.49 -20.77
CA LEU A 118 39.37 -8.31 -21.01
C LEU A 118 39.87 -7.73 -19.68
N THR A 119 40.98 -8.28 -19.16
CA THR A 119 41.62 -7.75 -17.95
C THR A 119 42.32 -6.42 -18.25
N PHE A 120 41.91 -5.36 -17.55
CA PHE A 120 42.57 -4.06 -17.57
C PHE A 120 43.93 -4.15 -16.89
N ASN A 121 45.02 -3.95 -17.65
CA ASN A 121 46.38 -4.06 -17.15
C ASN A 121 46.94 -2.67 -16.80
N LEU A 122 47.08 -2.41 -15.50
CA LEU A 122 47.78 -1.24 -14.96
C LEU A 122 49.30 -1.44 -15.06
N GLY A 123 49.98 -0.60 -15.85
CA GLY A 123 51.45 -0.55 -15.93
C GLY A 123 52.06 0.44 -14.91
N PRO A 124 53.15 0.09 -14.20
CA PRO A 124 53.71 0.96 -13.17
C PRO A 124 54.86 1.87 -13.66
N SER A 125 54.88 3.09 -13.08
CA SER A 125 56.07 3.91 -12.76
C SER A 125 57.05 4.35 -13.87
N THR A 126 57.23 5.67 -14.00
CA THR A 126 58.44 6.34 -13.48
C THR A 126 58.29 7.88 -13.45
N SER A 127 58.98 8.53 -12.50
CA SER A 127 59.06 9.99 -12.35
C SER A 127 60.53 10.43 -12.33
N PRO A 128 60.87 11.67 -12.72
CA PRO A 128 61.02 12.76 -11.74
C PRO A 128 60.39 14.08 -12.23
N LYS A 129 59.70 14.90 -11.42
CA LYS A 129 60.01 15.56 -10.13
C LYS A 129 60.86 16.84 -10.24
N SER A 130 60.19 17.99 -10.20
CA SER A 130 60.70 19.28 -9.68
C SER A 130 59.56 20.12 -9.07
N THR A 131 59.87 21.06 -8.19
CA THR A 131 58.95 21.74 -7.25
C THR A 131 58.50 23.16 -7.69
N PRO A 132 57.47 23.78 -7.06
CA PRO A 132 56.68 24.84 -7.69
C PRO A 132 57.06 26.30 -7.35
N LYS A 133 56.58 27.24 -8.17
CA LYS A 133 56.33 28.68 -7.93
C LYS A 133 55.25 29.16 -8.91
N GLN A 134 54.09 29.62 -8.45
CA GLN A 134 53.75 31.00 -8.04
C GLN A 134 53.47 32.01 -9.19
N VAL A 135 52.20 32.45 -9.22
CA VAL A 135 51.66 33.80 -9.50
C VAL A 135 52.60 34.83 -10.14
N SER A 136 52.24 35.29 -11.35
CA SER A 136 52.02 36.74 -11.63
C SER A 136 51.31 36.94 -12.98
N ARG A 137 50.50 38.01 -13.07
CA ARG A 137 49.98 38.53 -14.35
C ARG A 137 51.03 39.43 -14.99
N SER A 138 51.19 39.39 -16.32
CA SER A 138 51.61 40.53 -17.14
C SER A 138 51.21 40.32 -18.62
N PRO A 139 50.85 41.37 -19.38
CA PRO A 139 50.48 41.24 -20.80
C PRO A 139 51.71 41.09 -21.71
N ARG A 140 51.48 40.74 -22.98
CA ARG A 140 52.52 40.73 -24.03
C ARG A 140 52.28 41.88 -25.03
N ASP A 141 53.36 42.56 -25.37
CA ASP A 141 53.41 43.74 -26.23
C ASP A 141 53.75 43.36 -27.71
N SER A 142 53.77 44.37 -28.57
CA SER A 142 54.21 44.47 -29.97
C SER A 142 53.10 44.59 -31.05
N PRO A 143 53.33 45.38 -32.12
CA PRO A 143 52.24 46.17 -32.72
C PRO A 143 52.14 46.07 -34.26
N GLU A 144 51.10 46.69 -34.85
CA GLU A 144 51.25 47.31 -36.18
C GLU A 144 50.29 48.49 -36.42
N GLN A 145 50.46 49.20 -37.54
CA GLN A 145 49.97 50.56 -37.76
C GLN A 145 48.71 50.63 -38.64
N ARG A 146 47.81 51.61 -38.40
CA ARG A 146 47.59 52.74 -39.33
C ARG A 146 46.55 53.80 -38.89
N SER A 147 46.98 55.06 -39.01
CA SER A 147 46.24 56.23 -39.50
C SER A 147 44.80 56.52 -39.03
N SER A 148 44.68 57.48 -38.12
CA SER A 148 43.48 58.33 -37.96
C SER A 148 43.75 59.74 -38.51
N PRO A 149 42.81 60.40 -39.22
CA PRO A 149 42.93 61.81 -39.60
C PRO A 149 42.40 62.74 -38.50
N SER A 150 43.10 63.84 -38.23
CA SER A 150 42.66 64.89 -37.30
C SER A 150 41.94 66.04 -38.02
N PRO A 151 40.93 66.64 -37.39
CA PRO A 151 40.61 68.05 -37.57
C PRO A 151 40.98 68.86 -36.31
N HIS A 152 41.74 69.95 -36.48
CA HIS A 152 41.90 70.97 -35.44
C HIS A 152 40.65 71.86 -35.37
N PRO A 153 40.43 72.53 -34.24
CA PRO A 153 40.42 74.00 -34.32
C PRO A 153 41.32 74.67 -33.26
N GLU A 154 41.80 75.87 -33.60
CA GLU A 154 42.62 76.71 -32.73
C GLU A 154 41.78 77.49 -31.71
N SER A 155 42.42 78.05 -30.69
CA SER A 155 41.78 78.90 -29.68
C SER A 155 42.64 80.14 -29.36
N PRO A 156 42.07 81.36 -29.43
CA PRO A 156 42.65 82.55 -28.84
C PRO A 156 42.00 82.92 -27.49
N HIS A 157 42.83 83.48 -26.60
CA HIS A 157 42.53 83.82 -25.21
C HIS A 157 41.42 84.87 -24.99
N GLY A 158 40.75 84.84 -23.82
CA GLY A 158 40.15 86.07 -23.26
C GLY A 158 39.10 85.90 -22.16
N THR A 159 39.33 86.55 -21.01
CA THR A 159 38.32 87.13 -20.10
C THR A 159 37.37 86.19 -19.32
N LYS A 160 37.62 86.08 -18.01
CA LYS A 160 36.59 85.97 -16.93
C LYS A 160 36.29 87.40 -16.40
N PRO A 161 35.18 87.67 -15.67
CA PRO A 161 34.26 86.73 -15.02
C PRO A 161 32.76 86.95 -15.30
N GLY A 162 31.93 86.00 -14.86
CA GLY A 162 30.48 86.16 -14.78
C GLY A 162 29.85 85.06 -13.91
N HIS A 163 29.35 85.42 -12.72
CA HIS A 163 28.57 84.49 -11.89
C HIS A 163 27.13 84.42 -12.39
N SER A 164 26.62 83.21 -12.62
CA SER A 164 25.21 82.94 -12.88
C SER A 164 24.89 81.48 -12.54
N PRO A 165 24.36 81.17 -11.34
CA PRO A 165 23.98 79.81 -10.96
C PRO A 165 22.64 79.43 -11.62
N SER A 166 22.63 79.28 -12.95
CA SER A 166 21.43 78.98 -13.73
C SER A 166 21.32 77.47 -14.01
N VAL A 167 20.73 76.78 -13.05
CA VAL A 167 19.73 75.71 -13.25
C VAL A 167 20.00 74.75 -14.43
N ARG A 168 20.69 73.65 -14.15
CA ARG A 168 20.59 72.37 -14.90
C ARG A 168 20.27 71.19 -13.96
N PRO A 169 19.02 71.03 -13.48
CA PRO A 169 18.61 69.82 -12.78
C PRO A 169 18.40 68.68 -13.78
N SER A 170 17.59 68.92 -14.82
CA SER A 170 16.96 67.86 -15.62
C SER A 170 17.91 66.91 -16.32
N LYS A 171 19.05 67.36 -16.84
CA LYS A 171 20.02 66.44 -17.46
C LYS A 171 20.64 65.49 -16.45
N ASN A 172 20.91 65.98 -15.24
CA ASN A 172 21.45 65.17 -14.16
C ASN A 172 20.37 64.25 -13.59
N GLU A 173 19.11 64.72 -13.53
CA GLU A 173 17.95 63.91 -13.13
C GLU A 173 17.70 62.76 -14.13
N ASP A 174 17.78 63.03 -15.44
CA ASP A 174 17.71 62.02 -16.51
C ASP A 174 18.89 61.01 -16.40
N GLU A 175 20.12 61.50 -16.23
CA GLU A 175 21.32 60.66 -16.09
C GLU A 175 21.25 59.74 -14.84
N LEU A 176 20.82 60.24 -13.68
CA LEU A 176 20.56 59.43 -12.49
C LEU A 176 19.42 58.42 -12.68
N ALA A 177 18.38 58.76 -13.45
CA ALA A 177 17.29 57.84 -13.75
C ALA A 177 17.75 56.67 -14.65
N PHE A 178 18.63 56.94 -15.62
CA PHE A 178 19.26 55.89 -16.42
C PHE A 178 20.23 55.02 -15.61
N GLU A 179 21.07 55.63 -14.76
CA GLU A 179 21.99 54.89 -13.89
C GLU A 179 21.20 53.93 -12.99
N LYS A 180 20.18 54.43 -12.28
CA LYS A 180 19.30 53.59 -11.45
C LYS A 180 18.59 52.49 -12.25
N TYR A 181 18.09 52.76 -13.46
CA TYR A 181 17.45 51.70 -14.26
C TYR A 181 18.41 50.55 -14.56
N TRP A 182 19.68 50.85 -14.87
CA TRP A 182 20.69 49.80 -15.07
C TRP A 182 21.12 49.11 -13.78
N GLU A 183 21.09 49.78 -12.62
CA GLU A 183 21.24 49.13 -11.30
C GLU A 183 20.08 48.17 -11.01
N ASP A 184 18.83 48.61 -11.19
CA ASP A 184 17.61 47.81 -10.97
C ASP A 184 17.58 46.58 -11.93
N GLU A 185 17.97 46.72 -13.20
CA GLU A 185 18.05 45.62 -14.18
C GLU A 185 19.24 44.67 -13.90
N LEU A 186 20.40 45.19 -13.49
CA LEU A 186 21.55 44.37 -13.09
C LEU A 186 21.23 43.55 -11.84
N GLN A 187 20.57 44.15 -10.84
CA GLN A 187 20.10 43.47 -9.63
C GLN A 187 19.08 42.37 -9.99
N SER A 188 18.11 42.69 -10.85
CA SER A 188 17.15 41.73 -11.41
C SER A 188 17.83 40.55 -12.10
N GLU A 189 18.93 40.76 -12.84
CA GLU A 189 19.66 39.66 -13.51
C GLU A 189 20.53 38.85 -12.53
N VAL A 190 21.13 39.51 -11.54
CA VAL A 190 21.85 38.84 -10.43
C VAL A 190 20.91 37.96 -9.61
N GLU A 191 19.66 38.37 -9.39
CA GLU A 191 18.65 37.55 -8.71
C GLU A 191 18.21 36.35 -9.56
N LYS A 192 18.02 36.52 -10.88
CA LYS A 192 17.75 35.40 -11.81
C LYS A 192 18.90 34.38 -11.83
N ASP A 193 20.15 34.84 -11.89
CA ASP A 193 21.35 33.98 -11.83
C ASP A 193 21.47 33.26 -10.48
N GLN A 194 21.22 33.93 -9.35
CA GLN A 194 21.15 33.27 -8.04
C GLN A 194 20.06 32.19 -7.99
N GLU A 195 18.86 32.46 -8.53
CA GLU A 195 17.78 31.49 -8.56
C GLU A 195 18.12 30.29 -9.48
N MET A 196 18.76 30.52 -10.63
CA MET A 196 19.26 29.46 -11.51
C MET A 196 20.35 28.61 -10.83
N ARG A 197 21.30 29.23 -10.11
CA ARG A 197 22.30 28.51 -9.32
C ARG A 197 21.66 27.67 -8.21
N HIS A 198 20.64 28.19 -7.54
CA HIS A 198 19.90 27.45 -6.53
C HIS A 198 19.08 26.29 -7.12
N LYS A 199 18.48 26.46 -8.31
CA LYS A 199 17.82 25.39 -9.07
C LYS A 199 18.83 24.32 -9.50
N LEU A 200 20.02 24.71 -9.97
CA LEU A 200 21.09 23.79 -10.33
C LEU A 200 21.59 22.98 -9.12
N GLY A 201 21.81 23.63 -7.98
CA GLY A 201 22.21 22.95 -6.73
C GLY A 201 21.17 21.93 -6.25
N GLN A 202 19.87 22.25 -6.35
CA GLN A 202 18.80 21.29 -6.06
C GLN A 202 18.79 20.09 -7.02
N LEU A 203 19.09 20.30 -8.30
CA LEU A 203 19.18 19.21 -9.28
C LEU A 203 20.42 18.34 -9.05
N GLN A 204 21.55 18.94 -8.68
CA GLN A 204 22.77 18.23 -8.28
C GLN A 204 22.53 17.37 -7.03
N ALA A 205 21.94 17.92 -5.98
CA ALA A 205 21.61 17.17 -4.76
C ALA A 205 20.68 15.96 -5.05
N LYS A 206 19.67 16.13 -5.91
CA LYS A 206 18.79 15.04 -6.36
C LYS A 206 19.53 13.99 -7.20
N LEU A 207 20.48 14.40 -8.04
CA LEU A 207 21.33 13.47 -8.80
C LEU A 207 22.22 12.64 -7.85
N ASP A 208 22.77 13.27 -6.82
CA ASP A 208 23.56 12.58 -5.79
C ASP A 208 22.70 11.61 -4.95
N ASP A 209 21.44 11.95 -4.64
CA ASP A 209 20.49 11.02 -4.00
C ASP A 209 20.18 9.81 -4.88
N CYS A 210 19.88 10.02 -6.16
CA CYS A 210 19.70 8.93 -7.13
C CYS A 210 20.97 8.08 -7.27
N GLY A 211 22.16 8.71 -7.24
CA GLY A 211 23.45 8.03 -7.24
C GLY A 211 23.67 7.15 -6.01
N ARG A 212 23.32 7.66 -4.81
CA ARG A 212 23.34 6.89 -3.55
C ARG A 212 22.40 5.68 -3.61
N GLN A 213 21.16 5.88 -4.04
CA GLN A 213 20.17 4.81 -4.17
C GLN A 213 20.58 3.75 -5.19
N LEU A 214 21.13 4.15 -6.34
CA LEU A 214 21.65 3.22 -7.34
C LEU A 214 22.86 2.44 -6.82
N HIS A 215 23.74 3.07 -6.03
CA HIS A 215 24.86 2.37 -5.39
C HIS A 215 24.38 1.36 -4.34
N GLU A 216 23.41 1.71 -3.49
CA GLU A 216 22.80 0.79 -2.51
C GLU A 216 22.17 -0.43 -3.20
N LEU A 217 21.37 -0.20 -4.25
CA LEU A 217 20.77 -1.27 -5.05
C LEU A 217 21.83 -2.12 -5.77
N SER A 218 22.91 -1.52 -6.26
CA SER A 218 24.03 -2.24 -6.88
C SER A 218 24.78 -3.12 -5.88
N VAL A 219 25.09 -2.62 -4.69
CA VAL A 219 25.71 -3.39 -3.60
C VAL A 219 24.80 -4.54 -3.16
N ARG A 220 23.50 -4.26 -2.98
CA ARG A 220 22.50 -5.28 -2.63
C ARG A 220 22.35 -6.35 -3.72
N SER A 221 22.38 -5.96 -5.00
CA SER A 221 22.36 -6.90 -6.13
C SER A 221 23.59 -7.80 -6.13
N ALA A 222 24.79 -7.23 -5.97
CA ALA A 222 26.04 -8.01 -5.93
C ALA A 222 26.11 -8.96 -4.71
N GLN A 223 25.53 -8.56 -3.57
CA GLN A 223 25.42 -9.43 -2.40
C GLN A 223 24.44 -10.60 -2.64
N LEU A 224 23.27 -10.34 -3.22
CA LEU A 224 22.30 -11.39 -3.59
C LEU A 224 22.85 -12.33 -4.67
N GLU A 225 23.54 -11.80 -5.67
CA GLU A 225 24.23 -12.59 -6.71
C GLU A 225 25.28 -13.51 -6.09
N LYS A 226 26.06 -13.01 -5.12
CA LYS A 226 27.02 -13.80 -4.35
C LYS A 226 26.34 -14.88 -3.49
N GLU A 227 25.20 -14.60 -2.88
CA GLU A 227 24.41 -15.58 -2.11
C GLU A 227 23.87 -16.69 -3.02
N VAL A 228 23.28 -16.35 -4.17
CA VAL A 228 22.83 -17.33 -5.19
C VAL A 228 24.02 -18.14 -5.75
N GLN A 229 25.17 -17.50 -5.93
CA GLN A 229 26.38 -18.18 -6.39
C GLN A 229 26.98 -19.10 -5.31
N GLN A 230 26.77 -18.80 -4.02
CA GLN A 230 27.11 -19.68 -2.90
C GLN A 230 26.12 -20.84 -2.76
N GLU A 231 24.80 -20.61 -2.89
CA GLU A 231 23.80 -21.68 -2.83
C GLU A 231 24.02 -22.70 -3.97
N SER A 232 24.22 -22.24 -5.20
CA SER A 232 24.52 -23.11 -6.34
C SER A 232 25.83 -23.90 -6.14
N GLN A 233 26.91 -23.26 -5.69
CA GLN A 233 28.15 -23.98 -5.40
C GLN A 233 28.06 -24.92 -4.19
N ALA A 234 27.19 -24.64 -3.21
CA ALA A 234 26.90 -25.58 -2.13
C ALA A 234 26.16 -26.81 -2.69
N LYS A 235 25.20 -26.60 -3.59
CA LYS A 235 24.40 -27.64 -4.27
C LYS A 235 25.24 -28.57 -5.16
N ASP A 236 26.33 -28.07 -5.74
CA ASP A 236 27.31 -28.85 -6.51
C ASP A 236 28.38 -29.54 -5.63
N LYS A 237 28.62 -29.06 -4.40
CA LYS A 237 29.68 -29.56 -3.50
C LYS A 237 29.16 -30.43 -2.35
N SER A 238 27.87 -30.37 -2.02
CA SER A 238 27.26 -31.25 -1.03
C SER A 238 26.46 -32.37 -1.70
N HIS A 239 26.52 -33.55 -1.11
CA HIS A 239 25.46 -34.52 -1.29
C HIS A 239 24.14 -33.91 -0.78
N GLY A 240 23.12 -33.85 -1.63
CA GLY A 240 21.73 -33.79 -1.20
C GLY A 240 21.13 -32.42 -0.82
N PRO A 241 20.69 -31.61 -1.81
CA PRO A 241 19.42 -30.89 -1.67
C PRO A 241 18.24 -31.86 -1.48
N GLN A 242 18.44 -33.15 -1.80
CA GLN A 242 17.50 -34.24 -1.52
C GLN A 242 17.35 -34.50 -0.01
N ASP A 243 18.42 -34.47 0.79
CA ASP A 243 18.34 -34.74 2.22
C ASP A 243 17.49 -33.70 2.98
N THR A 244 17.56 -32.42 2.60
CA THR A 244 16.72 -31.35 3.18
C THR A 244 15.27 -31.43 2.69
N VAL A 245 15.04 -31.73 1.40
CA VAL A 245 13.71 -31.95 0.84
C VAL A 245 13.04 -33.20 1.45
N GLU A 246 13.79 -34.28 1.67
CA GLU A 246 13.29 -35.49 2.33
C GLU A 246 13.03 -35.27 3.82
N ALA A 247 13.86 -34.49 4.53
CA ALA A 247 13.58 -34.07 5.90
C ALA A 247 12.29 -33.22 6.01
N VAL A 248 12.05 -32.30 5.05
CA VAL A 248 10.79 -31.53 4.99
C VAL A 248 9.61 -32.44 4.64
N LYS A 249 9.77 -33.37 3.69
CA LYS A 249 8.76 -34.36 3.29
C LYS A 249 8.42 -35.33 4.43
N ALA A 250 9.40 -35.74 5.23
CA ALA A 250 9.20 -36.55 6.43
C ALA A 250 8.46 -35.78 7.54
N LYS A 251 8.80 -34.51 7.76
CA LYS A 251 8.06 -33.61 8.67
C LYS A 251 6.61 -33.41 8.22
N LEU A 252 6.38 -33.23 6.91
CA LEU A 252 5.03 -33.13 6.34
C LEU A 252 4.24 -34.42 6.56
N ARG A 253 4.80 -35.60 6.25
CA ARG A 253 4.15 -36.90 6.56
C ARG A 253 3.88 -37.12 8.05
N SER A 254 4.74 -36.61 8.93
CA SER A 254 4.51 -36.63 10.39
C SER A 254 3.41 -35.67 10.81
N GLN A 255 3.22 -34.55 10.11
CA GLN A 255 2.10 -33.64 10.31
C GLN A 255 0.79 -34.19 9.75
N GLU A 256 0.80 -34.80 8.57
CA GLU A 256 -0.34 -35.54 7.99
C GLU A 256 -0.85 -36.62 8.95
N LYS A 257 0.05 -37.45 9.49
CA LYS A 257 -0.29 -38.47 10.50
C LYS A 257 -0.94 -37.86 11.76
N ARG A 258 -0.37 -36.78 12.31
CA ARG A 258 -0.96 -36.10 13.48
C ARG A 258 -2.33 -35.47 13.19
N VAL A 259 -2.59 -35.02 11.96
CA VAL A 259 -3.92 -34.54 11.56
C VAL A 259 -4.93 -35.67 11.50
N ILE A 260 -4.54 -36.85 11.02
CA ILE A 260 -5.39 -38.06 11.04
C ILE A 260 -5.66 -38.51 12.48
N GLU A 261 -4.61 -38.63 13.30
CA GLU A 261 -4.69 -39.01 14.73
C GLU A 261 -5.59 -38.06 15.53
N LEU A 262 -5.46 -36.74 15.34
CA LEU A 262 -6.35 -35.75 15.95
C LEU A 262 -7.79 -35.83 15.41
N GLY A 263 -7.99 -36.21 14.14
CA GLY A 263 -9.30 -36.47 13.57
C GLY A 263 -9.99 -37.71 14.16
N GLU A 264 -9.22 -38.77 14.41
CA GLU A 264 -9.69 -39.97 15.10
C GLU A 264 -10.08 -39.66 16.56
N GLN A 265 -9.23 -38.93 17.29
CA GLN A 265 -9.52 -38.45 18.65
C GLN A 265 -10.76 -37.54 18.70
N LEU A 266 -10.88 -36.58 17.78
CA LEU A 266 -12.08 -35.74 17.68
C LEU A 266 -13.33 -36.60 17.46
N SER A 267 -13.29 -37.54 16.52
CA SER A 267 -14.41 -38.44 16.25
C SER A 267 -14.73 -39.39 17.41
N GLU A 268 -13.78 -39.71 18.30
CA GLU A 268 -14.08 -40.40 19.56
C GLU A 268 -14.76 -39.46 20.56
N THR A 269 -14.28 -38.22 20.72
CA THR A 269 -14.90 -37.23 21.61
C THR A 269 -16.33 -36.84 21.19
N GLU A 270 -16.61 -36.73 19.89
CA GLU A 270 -17.97 -36.53 19.35
C GLU A 270 -18.90 -37.70 19.71
N LYS A 271 -18.43 -38.94 19.58
CA LYS A 271 -19.19 -40.15 19.97
C LYS A 271 -19.39 -40.24 21.48
N ALA A 272 -18.45 -39.77 22.28
CA ALA A 272 -18.58 -39.68 23.73
C ALA A 272 -19.58 -38.58 24.14
N LEU A 273 -19.54 -37.42 23.47
CA LEU A 273 -20.45 -36.30 23.68
C LEU A 273 -21.90 -36.68 23.35
N GLY A 274 -22.16 -37.30 22.20
CA GLY A 274 -23.52 -37.74 21.83
C GLY A 274 -24.10 -38.81 22.78
N LYS A 275 -23.25 -39.66 23.39
CA LYS A 275 -23.67 -40.57 24.46
C LYS A 275 -24.04 -39.80 25.74
N ALA A 276 -23.25 -38.81 26.13
CA ALA A 276 -23.53 -37.97 27.29
C ALA A 276 -24.81 -37.13 27.10
N GLU A 277 -25.03 -36.59 25.90
CA GLU A 277 -26.25 -35.87 25.51
C GLU A 277 -27.49 -36.77 25.60
N SER A 278 -27.43 -38.01 25.09
CA SER A 278 -28.51 -38.99 25.23
C SER A 278 -28.82 -39.35 26.70
N VAL A 279 -27.79 -39.46 27.55
CA VAL A 279 -27.98 -39.68 29.00
C VAL A 279 -28.59 -38.46 29.69
N LEU A 280 -28.20 -37.24 29.29
CA LEU A 280 -28.80 -36.00 29.80
C LEU A 280 -30.26 -35.84 29.36
N GLN A 281 -30.60 -36.22 28.12
CA GLN A 281 -32.00 -36.23 27.66
C GLN A 281 -32.84 -37.20 28.50
N ALA A 282 -32.40 -38.45 28.67
CA ALA A 282 -33.10 -39.43 29.51
C ALA A 282 -33.28 -38.94 30.96
N LYS A 283 -32.28 -38.23 31.52
CA LYS A 283 -32.41 -37.61 32.84
C LYS A 283 -33.31 -36.38 32.88
N ASN A 284 -33.48 -35.63 31.78
CA ASN A 284 -34.51 -34.59 31.70
C ASN A 284 -35.92 -35.22 31.68
N GLU A 285 -36.12 -36.30 30.92
CA GLU A 285 -37.39 -37.03 30.84
C GLU A 285 -37.80 -37.61 32.21
N GLU A 286 -36.86 -38.21 32.94
CA GLU A 286 -37.03 -38.67 34.33
C GLU A 286 -37.39 -37.52 35.29
N VAL A 287 -36.72 -36.36 35.17
CA VAL A 287 -37.03 -35.17 35.98
C VAL A 287 -38.42 -34.61 35.65
N GLU A 288 -38.86 -34.65 34.39
CA GLU A 288 -40.22 -34.28 34.02
C GLU A 288 -41.28 -35.25 34.54
N GLU A 289 -40.99 -36.56 34.56
CA GLU A 289 -41.86 -37.58 35.14
C GLU A 289 -42.05 -37.36 36.65
N LEU A 290 -40.95 -37.23 37.39
CA LEU A 290 -40.97 -36.86 38.81
C LEU A 290 -41.66 -35.52 39.07
N ASN A 291 -41.60 -34.56 38.14
CA ASN A 291 -42.34 -33.30 38.23
C ASN A 291 -43.86 -33.49 38.05
N LYS A 292 -44.28 -34.42 37.18
CA LYS A 292 -45.69 -34.80 36.97
C LYS A 292 -46.22 -35.52 38.22
N GLU A 293 -45.48 -36.49 38.77
CA GLU A 293 -45.82 -37.16 40.02
C GLU A 293 -45.92 -36.19 41.20
N LEU A 294 -44.96 -35.28 41.36
CA LEU A 294 -44.97 -34.28 42.43
C LEU A 294 -46.19 -33.34 42.31
N ARG A 295 -46.60 -32.96 41.10
CA ARG A 295 -47.84 -32.18 40.90
C ARG A 295 -49.08 -33.00 41.29
N GLN A 296 -49.12 -34.28 40.92
CA GLN A 296 -50.22 -35.19 41.27
C GLN A 296 -50.34 -35.38 42.80
N CYS A 297 -49.22 -35.61 43.49
CA CYS A 297 -49.16 -35.75 44.94
C CYS A 297 -49.59 -34.46 45.66
N ASN A 298 -49.10 -33.29 45.22
CA ASN A 298 -49.54 -31.99 45.77
C ASN A 298 -51.04 -31.73 45.55
N LEU A 299 -51.58 -32.06 44.37
CA LEU A 299 -53.01 -31.95 44.09
C LEU A 299 -53.84 -32.89 44.96
N GLN A 300 -53.38 -34.14 45.16
CA GLN A 300 -54.04 -35.09 46.04
C GLN A 300 -54.02 -34.63 47.50
N GLN A 301 -52.90 -34.07 47.98
CA GLN A 301 -52.82 -33.45 49.31
C GLN A 301 -53.78 -32.26 49.44
N PHE A 302 -53.88 -31.39 48.43
CA PHE A 302 -54.82 -30.27 48.45
C PHE A 302 -56.29 -30.73 48.50
N ILE A 303 -56.65 -31.75 47.72
CA ILE A 303 -57.99 -32.37 47.78
C ILE A 303 -58.24 -32.98 49.16
N GLN A 304 -57.26 -33.70 49.72
CA GLN A 304 -57.36 -34.33 51.05
C GLN A 304 -57.53 -33.29 52.18
N GLN A 305 -56.85 -32.15 52.10
CA GLN A 305 -56.96 -31.05 53.07
C GLN A 305 -58.29 -30.27 52.94
N THR A 306 -58.86 -30.22 51.73
CA THR A 306 -60.11 -29.48 51.45
C THR A 306 -61.37 -30.35 51.61
N GLY A 307 -61.22 -31.68 51.54
CA GLY A 307 -62.33 -32.64 51.48
C GLY A 307 -62.81 -33.25 52.82
N VAL A 308 -62.23 -32.89 53.96
CA VAL A 308 -62.56 -33.51 55.27
C VAL A 308 -63.38 -32.57 56.15
N LEU A 309 -64.66 -32.90 56.31
CA LEU A 309 -65.49 -32.38 57.41
C LEU A 309 -65.07 -33.07 58.72
N PRO A 310 -64.82 -32.33 59.83
CA PRO A 310 -64.35 -32.93 61.08
C PRO A 310 -65.47 -33.68 61.80
N SER A 311 -65.45 -35.02 61.76
CA SER A 311 -66.50 -35.88 62.36
C SER A 311 -65.97 -37.11 63.10
N GLN A 312 -64.83 -36.99 63.80
CA GLN A 312 -64.23 -38.11 64.56
C GLN A 312 -63.91 -37.79 66.03
N ALA A 313 -64.57 -36.80 66.63
CA ALA A 313 -64.48 -36.55 68.07
C ALA A 313 -65.23 -37.64 68.88
N ARG A 314 -64.67 -38.87 68.93
CA ARG A 314 -65.28 -39.98 69.69
C ARG A 314 -64.39 -41.17 70.10
N SER A 315 -63.10 -41.22 69.76
CA SER A 315 -62.23 -42.36 70.13
C SER A 315 -61.43 -42.12 71.41
N ASP A 316 -60.79 -40.95 71.50
CA ASP A 316 -59.68 -40.68 72.43
C ASP A 316 -60.06 -40.77 73.93
N LEU A 317 -61.35 -40.59 74.25
CA LEU A 317 -61.87 -40.67 75.64
C LEU A 317 -61.85 -42.09 76.22
N GLN A 318 -61.75 -43.14 75.39
CA GLN A 318 -61.70 -44.53 75.87
C GLN A 318 -60.26 -44.93 76.25
N GLU A 319 -59.27 -44.64 75.39
CA GLU A 319 -57.86 -44.96 75.62
C GLU A 319 -57.28 -44.22 76.85
N GLN A 320 -57.81 -43.01 77.13
CA GLN A 320 -57.38 -42.21 78.27
C GLN A 320 -57.73 -42.83 79.64
N LEU A 321 -58.73 -43.73 79.70
CA LEU A 321 -59.10 -44.47 80.92
C LEU A 321 -58.22 -45.72 81.17
N GLU A 322 -57.70 -46.34 80.11
CA GLU A 322 -56.83 -47.51 80.24
C GLU A 322 -55.39 -47.10 80.56
N LEU A 323 -54.90 -46.00 79.97
CA LEU A 323 -53.58 -45.45 80.27
C LEU A 323 -53.45 -44.91 81.70
N THR A 324 -54.53 -44.38 82.29
CA THR A 324 -54.52 -43.87 83.67
C THR A 324 -54.40 -44.99 84.71
N HIS A 325 -54.95 -46.18 84.44
CA HIS A 325 -54.76 -47.34 85.34
C HIS A 325 -53.34 -47.94 85.24
N PHE A 326 -52.62 -47.71 84.14
CA PHE A 326 -51.26 -48.23 83.92
C PHE A 326 -50.17 -47.32 84.50
N LEU A 327 -50.37 -46.00 84.51
CA LEU A 327 -49.39 -45.02 85.03
C LEU A 327 -49.40 -44.88 86.56
N GLN A 328 -50.43 -45.40 87.25
CA GLN A 328 -50.55 -45.34 88.70
C GLN A 328 -49.42 -46.11 89.43
N ASP A 329 -48.91 -47.20 88.83
CA ASP A 329 -47.94 -48.13 89.43
C ASP A 329 -46.46 -47.77 89.20
N SER A 330 -46.14 -46.58 88.66
CA SER A 330 -44.75 -46.19 88.28
C SER A 330 -44.29 -44.83 88.81
N LEU A 331 -44.95 -44.27 89.83
CA LEU A 331 -44.55 -43.00 90.47
C LEU A 331 -43.54 -43.20 91.63
N GLN A 332 -42.24 -43.28 91.29
CA GLN A 332 -41.05 -43.00 92.13
C GLN A 332 -39.80 -43.21 91.24
N ASP A 333 -39.14 -42.19 90.67
CA ASP A 333 -38.44 -41.06 91.33
C ASP A 333 -38.26 -39.83 90.37
N GLY A 334 -37.59 -38.74 90.78
CA GLY A 334 -37.46 -37.46 90.02
C GLY A 334 -36.62 -37.51 88.72
N ASN A 335 -36.94 -36.76 87.63
CA ASN A 335 -36.97 -35.28 87.45
C ASN A 335 -35.55 -34.66 87.35
N VAL A 336 -35.12 -33.86 86.35
CA VAL A 336 -35.75 -32.91 85.36
C VAL A 336 -35.18 -33.21 83.91
N GLU A 337 -35.19 -32.42 82.80
CA GLU A 337 -35.55 -31.02 82.45
C GLU A 337 -36.02 -30.81 80.96
N THR A 338 -37.21 -30.23 80.76
CA THR A 338 -37.65 -29.08 79.91
C THR A 338 -37.09 -28.77 78.47
N THR A 339 -38.00 -28.28 77.58
CA THR A 339 -37.80 -27.53 76.29
C THR A 339 -37.23 -28.29 75.06
N ALA A 340 -37.52 -27.95 73.80
CA ALA A 340 -38.44 -26.97 73.17
C ALA A 340 -38.93 -27.43 71.77
N VAL A 341 -39.95 -26.76 71.20
CA VAL A 341 -40.50 -26.99 69.83
C VAL A 341 -40.39 -25.68 69.01
N PHE A 342 -40.50 -25.76 67.67
CA PHE A 342 -40.37 -24.67 66.66
C PHE A 342 -38.93 -24.13 66.48
N SER A 343 -38.48 -23.67 65.29
CA SER A 343 -39.16 -23.34 64.02
C SER A 343 -38.26 -23.63 62.80
N ARG A 344 -38.82 -23.91 61.61
CA ARG A 344 -38.07 -24.22 60.36
C ARG A 344 -38.35 -23.31 59.15
N ASN A 345 -39.20 -22.30 59.27
CA ASN A 345 -39.77 -21.58 58.12
C ASN A 345 -38.93 -20.41 57.54
N ALA A 346 -37.70 -20.18 58.02
CA ALA A 346 -36.87 -19.06 57.55
C ALA A 346 -36.31 -19.23 56.11
N ALA A 347 -35.99 -20.46 55.70
CA ALA A 347 -35.12 -20.70 54.53
C ALA A 347 -35.75 -20.44 53.15
N LYS A 348 -37.09 -20.48 53.02
CA LYS A 348 -37.77 -20.42 51.71
C LYS A 348 -37.89 -19.01 51.12
N SER A 349 -37.85 -17.96 51.96
CA SER A 349 -38.01 -16.57 51.50
C SER A 349 -36.78 -16.08 50.71
N THR A 350 -35.58 -16.31 51.25
CA THR A 350 -34.32 -15.73 50.75
C THR A 350 -33.93 -16.21 49.34
N LEU A 351 -34.36 -17.40 48.92
CA LEU A 351 -34.02 -17.95 47.61
C LEU A 351 -34.83 -17.28 46.48
N SER A 352 -36.15 -17.11 46.68
CA SER A 352 -37.03 -16.46 45.70
C SER A 352 -36.61 -15.00 45.44
N GLN A 353 -36.18 -14.30 46.48
CA GLN A 353 -35.72 -12.92 46.40
C GLN A 353 -34.41 -12.77 45.60
N LYS A 354 -33.48 -13.74 45.70
CA LYS A 354 -32.22 -13.73 44.95
C LYS A 354 -32.40 -13.99 43.45
N ILE A 355 -33.33 -14.88 43.08
CA ILE A 355 -33.59 -15.20 41.66
C ILE A 355 -34.18 -13.98 40.93
N SER A 356 -35.08 -13.23 41.56
CA SER A 356 -35.70 -12.03 40.98
C SER A 356 -34.68 -10.92 40.64
N VAL A 357 -33.71 -10.69 41.55
CA VAL A 357 -32.64 -9.70 41.34
C VAL A 357 -31.73 -10.09 40.16
N PHE A 358 -31.38 -11.37 40.05
CA PHE A 358 -30.48 -11.85 38.99
C PHE A 358 -31.08 -11.69 37.59
N ILE A 359 -32.37 -12.02 37.42
CA ILE A 359 -33.08 -11.86 36.13
C ILE A 359 -33.14 -10.38 35.69
N SER A 360 -33.22 -9.45 36.65
CA SER A 360 -33.28 -8.02 36.36
C SER A 360 -31.95 -7.41 35.91
N GLN A 361 -30.81 -8.07 36.17
CA GLN A 361 -29.48 -7.56 35.80
C GLN A 361 -28.95 -8.07 34.44
N VAL A 362 -29.60 -9.05 33.81
CA VAL A 362 -29.16 -9.66 32.54
C VAL A 362 -29.88 -9.06 31.32
N ARG A 363 -30.59 -7.93 31.48
CA ARG A 363 -31.39 -7.30 30.41
C ARG A 363 -31.24 -5.78 30.32
N VAL A 364 -30.02 -5.35 30.02
CA VAL A 364 -29.68 -4.02 29.47
C VAL A 364 -28.77 -4.25 28.27
#